data_AF-A0A0J1EPR3-F1
#
_entry.id   AF-A0A0J1EPR3-F1
#
_cell.length_a   1.000
_cell.length_b   1.000
_cell.length_c   1.000
_cell.angle_alpha   90.00
_cell.angle_beta   90.00
_cell.angle_gamma   90.00
#
_symmetry.space_group_name_H-M   'P 1'
#
loop_
_entity.id
_entity.type
_entity.pdbx_description
1 polymer ?
#
loop_
_entity_poly.entity_id
_entity_poly.type
_entity_poly.pdbx_seq_one_letter_code
_entity_poly.pdbx_strand_id
1 'polypeptide(L)'
;MDNYGTMTERKEARTQDELTDWRRLVGTDHLKRHVDAGALCFVDALGMRFYLPPCFVTILPLDNPDDCPEISRAVLFHLSGADEQFALLNQRQTVLIRDILLHWEQKTDRWHRRSVAEAIRSVARRLSTQY
;
A
#
# COMPACT_ATOMS: atom_id res chain seq x y z
N MET A 1 -11.98 12.80 -3.57
CA MET A 1 -11.83 13.56 -4.83
C MET A 1 -12.28 12.66 -5.96
N ASP A 2 -13.12 13.16 -6.86
CA ASP A 2 -13.68 12.38 -7.97
C ASP A 2 -12.60 11.89 -8.95
N ASN A 3 -13.00 11.00 -9.85
CA ASN A 3 -12.30 10.62 -11.07
C ASN A 3 -12.05 11.80 -12.04
N TYR A 4 -11.66 12.99 -11.56
CA TYR A 4 -11.31 14.12 -12.41
C TYR A 4 -10.01 13.80 -13.14
N GLY A 5 -10.13 13.62 -14.45
CA GLY A 5 -9.01 13.53 -15.37
C GLY A 5 -9.14 12.38 -16.37
N THR A 6 -8.91 12.70 -17.63
CA THR A 6 -8.65 11.79 -18.74
C THR A 6 -7.50 10.83 -18.41
N MET A 7 -7.43 9.71 -19.13
CA MET A 7 -6.31 8.75 -19.01
C MET A 7 -4.94 9.41 -19.19
N THR A 8 -4.88 10.48 -19.99
CA THR A 8 -3.68 11.29 -20.24
C THR A 8 -3.28 12.08 -19.00
N GLU A 9 -4.19 12.81 -18.35
CA GLU A 9 -3.92 13.58 -17.12
C GLU A 9 -3.44 12.66 -15.99
N ARG A 10 -4.04 11.46 -15.87
CA ARG A 10 -3.56 10.44 -14.92
C ARG A 10 -2.15 9.98 -15.26
N LYS A 11 -1.80 9.87 -16.54
CA LYS A 11 -0.46 9.46 -16.99
C LYS A 11 0.59 10.53 -16.72
N GLU A 12 0.24 11.79 -16.92
CA GLU A 12 1.13 12.93 -16.62
C GLU A 12 1.40 13.06 -15.12
N ALA A 13 0.36 12.95 -14.28
CA ALA A 13 0.51 12.93 -12.82
C ALA A 13 1.44 11.79 -12.37
N ARG A 14 1.27 10.58 -12.93
CA ARG A 14 2.15 9.42 -12.67
C ARG A 14 3.60 9.67 -13.08
N THR A 15 3.84 10.43 -14.16
CA THR A 15 5.21 10.72 -14.61
C THR A 15 5.94 11.60 -13.60
N GLN A 16 5.22 12.49 -12.90
CA GLN A 16 5.78 13.31 -11.82
C GLN A 16 6.07 12.50 -10.55
N ASP A 17 5.20 11.53 -10.22
CA ASP A 17 5.44 10.59 -9.12
C ASP A 17 6.69 9.73 -9.39
N GLU A 18 6.87 9.22 -10.61
CA GLU A 18 8.06 8.43 -11.00
C GLU A 18 9.38 9.23 -10.95
N LEU A 19 9.31 10.56 -11.15
CA LEU A 19 10.47 11.46 -11.04
C LEU A 19 10.82 11.80 -9.59
N THR A 20 9.89 11.59 -8.66
CA THR A 20 10.07 11.90 -7.25
C THR A 20 10.77 10.72 -6.55
N ASP A 21 11.76 10.99 -5.71
CA ASP A 21 12.35 9.93 -4.86
C ASP A 21 11.39 9.64 -3.70
N TRP A 22 10.67 8.51 -3.76
CA TRP A 22 9.70 8.10 -2.73
C TRP A 22 10.28 8.10 -1.31
N ARG A 23 11.61 7.93 -1.18
CA ARG A 23 12.31 7.96 0.11
C ARG A 23 12.12 9.28 0.84
N ARG A 24 11.91 10.38 0.09
CA ARG A 24 11.65 11.70 0.66
C ARG A 24 10.30 11.80 1.35
N LEU A 25 9.39 10.87 1.12
CA LEU A 25 8.08 10.83 1.78
C LEU A 25 8.14 10.17 3.16
N VAL A 26 9.15 9.35 3.42
CA VAL A 26 9.28 8.58 4.67
C VAL A 26 9.38 9.54 5.86
N GLY A 27 8.53 9.31 6.86
CA GLY A 27 8.51 10.12 8.09
C GLY A 27 8.02 11.57 7.92
N THR A 28 7.47 11.91 6.75
CA THR A 28 6.95 13.26 6.50
C THR A 28 5.44 13.33 6.71
N ASP A 29 4.94 14.50 7.10
CA ASP A 29 3.50 14.79 7.13
C ASP A 29 2.87 14.74 5.74
N HIS A 30 3.68 14.85 4.68
CA HIS A 30 3.19 14.79 3.31
C HIS A 30 2.62 13.42 2.98
N LEU A 31 3.29 12.34 3.41
CA LEU A 31 2.78 10.98 3.26
C LEU A 31 1.44 10.82 3.99
N LYS A 32 1.35 11.27 5.25
CA LYS A 32 0.11 11.21 6.03
C LYS A 32 -1.01 11.98 5.36
N ARG A 33 -0.77 13.23 4.92
CA ARG A 33 -1.77 14.05 4.21
C ARG A 33 -2.27 13.39 2.93
N HIS A 34 -1.38 12.76 2.17
CA HIS A 34 -1.79 12.02 0.98
C HIS A 34 -2.67 10.82 1.35
N VAL A 35 -2.27 10.03 2.34
CA VAL A 35 -3.07 8.88 2.79
C VAL A 35 -4.43 9.32 3.36
N ASP A 36 -4.47 10.36 4.20
CA ASP A 36 -5.69 10.91 4.81
C ASP A 36 -6.66 11.48 3.78
N ALA A 37 -6.13 12.09 2.72
CA ALA A 37 -6.93 12.56 1.59
C ALA A 37 -7.49 11.39 0.74
N GLY A 38 -7.23 10.15 1.13
CA GLY A 38 -7.61 8.95 0.40
C GLY A 38 -6.78 8.76 -0.87
N ALA A 39 -5.59 9.37 -0.99
CA ALA A 39 -4.78 9.25 -2.21
C ALA A 39 -4.47 7.79 -2.55
N LEU A 40 -4.36 6.93 -1.53
CA LEU A 40 -4.24 5.49 -1.75
C LEU A 40 -5.48 4.92 -2.46
N CYS A 41 -6.70 5.34 -2.09
CA CYS A 41 -7.95 4.91 -2.73
C CYS A 41 -8.04 5.28 -4.22
N PHE A 42 -7.25 6.26 -4.67
CA PHE A 42 -7.25 6.77 -6.04
C PHE A 42 -6.04 6.31 -6.86
N VAL A 43 -5.06 5.65 -6.25
CA VAL A 43 -3.97 5.08 -7.02
C VAL A 43 -4.42 3.78 -7.67
N ASP A 44 -4.26 3.77 -8.98
CA ASP A 44 -4.19 2.51 -9.71
C ASP A 44 -3.01 1.67 -9.20
N ALA A 45 -2.90 0.46 -9.73
CA ALA A 45 -1.83 -0.44 -9.38
C ALA A 45 -0.41 0.17 -9.61
N LEU A 46 -0.27 1.22 -10.47
CA LEU A 46 1.02 1.88 -10.71
C LEU A 46 1.34 2.89 -9.61
N GLY A 47 0.36 3.70 -9.18
CA GLY A 47 0.58 4.62 -8.06
C GLY A 47 0.85 3.89 -6.75
N MET A 48 0.30 2.69 -6.57
CA MET A 48 0.67 1.80 -5.46
C MET A 48 2.17 1.48 -5.45
N ARG A 49 2.83 1.34 -6.60
CA ARG A 49 4.28 1.10 -6.65
C ARG A 49 5.10 2.24 -6.02
N PHE A 50 4.58 3.46 -6.04
CA PHE A 50 5.26 4.64 -5.52
C PHE A 50 4.94 4.91 -4.04
N TYR A 51 3.67 4.86 -3.64
CA TYR A 51 3.25 5.20 -2.28
C TYR A 51 3.34 4.03 -1.29
N LEU A 52 3.28 2.78 -1.76
CA LEU A 52 3.32 1.62 -0.88
C LEU A 52 4.69 1.43 -0.18
N PRO A 53 5.85 1.63 -0.85
CA PRO A 53 7.15 1.57 -0.17
C PRO A 53 7.31 2.54 1.02
N PRO A 54 7.05 3.86 0.90
CA PRO A 54 7.17 4.75 2.04
C PRO A 54 6.14 4.45 3.13
N CYS A 55 4.94 3.94 2.80
CA CYS A 55 4.00 3.45 3.80
C CYS A 55 4.60 2.29 4.60
N PHE A 56 5.18 1.28 3.93
CA PHE A 56 5.83 0.15 4.60
C PHE A 56 7.01 0.55 5.47
N VAL A 57 7.87 1.45 5.00
CA VAL A 57 8.99 1.94 5.80
C VAL A 57 8.50 2.70 7.04
N THR A 58 7.38 3.42 6.92
CA THR A 58 6.79 4.17 8.03
C THR A 58 6.16 3.24 9.09
N ILE A 59 5.55 2.14 8.66
CA ILE A 59 4.82 1.24 9.56
C ILE A 59 5.63 0.06 10.13
N LEU A 60 6.71 -0.35 9.46
CA LEU A 60 7.60 -1.41 9.93
C LEU A 60 8.18 -1.19 11.34
N PRO A 61 8.63 0.03 11.72
CA PRO A 61 9.17 0.26 13.05
C PRO A 61 8.11 0.38 14.14
N LEU A 62 6.81 0.37 13.80
CA LEU A 62 5.75 0.50 14.79
C LEU A 62 5.58 -0.79 15.61
N ASP A 63 5.28 -0.61 16.89
CA ASP A 63 5.00 -1.72 17.80
C ASP A 63 3.56 -2.22 17.57
N ASN A 64 2.63 -1.32 17.27
CA ASN A 64 1.27 -1.62 16.88
C ASN A 64 0.88 -0.87 15.58
N PRO A 65 0.23 -1.52 14.60
CA PRO A 65 -0.36 -0.82 13.45
C PRO A 65 -1.28 0.36 13.81
N ASP A 66 -1.88 0.33 15.01
CA ASP A 66 -2.70 1.41 15.56
C ASP A 66 -1.91 2.67 15.97
N ASP A 67 -0.57 2.60 15.98
CA ASP A 67 0.30 3.77 16.21
C ASP A 67 0.31 4.73 14.99
N CYS A 68 -0.14 4.26 13.83
CA CYS A 68 -0.38 5.09 12.65
C CYS A 68 -1.62 4.58 11.88
N PRO A 69 -2.81 4.76 12.45
CA PRO A 69 -4.02 4.08 11.99
C PRO A 69 -4.43 4.47 10.58
N GLU A 70 -4.09 5.67 10.12
CA GLU A 70 -4.45 6.17 8.79
C GLU A 70 -3.66 5.44 7.70
N ILE A 71 -2.34 5.36 7.85
CA ILE A 71 -1.45 4.61 6.95
C ILE A 71 -1.76 3.11 7.02
N SER A 72 -1.93 2.58 8.23
CA SER A 72 -2.20 1.16 8.41
C SER A 72 -3.53 0.75 7.78
N ARG A 73 -4.61 1.51 8.00
CA ARG A 73 -5.92 1.21 7.40
C ARG A 73 -5.89 1.33 5.89
N ALA A 74 -5.23 2.35 5.34
CA ALA A 74 -5.17 2.51 3.90
C ALA A 74 -4.39 1.36 3.25
N VAL A 75 -3.20 1.03 3.78
CA VAL A 75 -2.43 -0.13 3.31
C VAL A 75 -3.28 -1.41 3.38
N LEU A 76 -3.94 -1.67 4.50
CA LEU A 76 -4.78 -2.87 4.63
C LEU A 76 -5.97 -2.86 3.68
N PHE A 77 -6.67 -1.73 3.52
CA PHE A 77 -7.79 -1.61 2.58
C PHE A 77 -7.37 -1.98 1.16
N HIS A 78 -6.22 -1.50 0.70
CA HIS A 78 -5.70 -1.80 -0.63
C HIS A 78 -5.23 -3.24 -0.80
N LEU A 79 -4.62 -3.80 0.24
CA LEU A 79 -4.15 -5.17 0.17
C LEU A 79 -5.31 -6.18 0.34
N SER A 80 -6.43 -5.75 0.94
CA SER A 80 -7.64 -6.57 1.15
C SER A 80 -8.55 -6.56 -0.08
N GLY A 81 -8.39 -7.55 -0.97
CA GLY A 81 -9.38 -7.80 -2.04
C GLY A 81 -9.08 -7.16 -3.38
N ALA A 82 -7.89 -6.59 -3.57
CA ALA A 82 -7.48 -6.03 -4.86
C ALA A 82 -6.45 -6.88 -5.60
N ASP A 83 -6.88 -8.07 -6.05
CA ASP A 83 -6.04 -8.99 -6.83
C ASP A 83 -5.44 -8.28 -8.08
N GLU A 84 -6.17 -7.34 -8.69
CA GLU A 84 -5.70 -6.51 -9.81
C GLU A 84 -4.59 -5.53 -9.43
N GLN A 85 -4.61 -4.98 -8.21
CA GLN A 85 -3.58 -4.06 -7.73
C GLN A 85 -2.25 -4.77 -7.50
N PHE A 86 -2.30 -6.07 -7.16
CA PHE A 86 -1.12 -6.93 -7.10
C PHE A 86 -0.57 -7.37 -8.46
N ALA A 87 -1.30 -7.17 -9.56
CA ALA A 87 -0.82 -7.56 -10.89
C ALA A 87 0.46 -6.82 -11.28
N LEU A 88 0.62 -5.58 -10.81
CA LEU A 88 1.76 -4.72 -11.15
C LEU A 88 2.97 -4.86 -10.23
N LEU A 89 2.85 -5.64 -9.16
CA LEU A 89 3.96 -5.95 -8.27
C LEU A 89 4.77 -7.10 -8.86
N ASN A 90 6.10 -6.92 -8.90
CA ASN A 90 7.00 -8.01 -9.22
C ASN A 90 7.10 -8.99 -8.04
N GLN A 91 7.57 -10.20 -8.33
CA GLN A 91 7.66 -11.28 -7.34
C GLN A 91 8.38 -10.87 -6.04
N ARG A 92 9.49 -10.14 -6.13
CA ARG A 92 10.26 -9.69 -4.95
C ARG A 92 9.43 -8.73 -4.09
N GLN A 93 8.70 -7.82 -4.71
CA GLN A 93 7.80 -6.89 -4.01
C GLN A 93 6.65 -7.65 -3.36
N THR A 94 6.05 -8.62 -4.06
CA THR A 94 4.96 -9.44 -3.51
C THR A 94 5.41 -10.25 -2.30
N VAL A 95 6.62 -10.84 -2.34
CA VAL A 95 7.22 -11.56 -1.20
C VAL A 95 7.46 -10.61 -0.03
N LEU A 96 8.03 -9.42 -0.28
CA LEU A 96 8.28 -8.44 0.78
C LEU A 96 6.98 -8.02 1.47
N ILE A 97 5.92 -7.76 0.70
CA ILE A 97 4.61 -7.39 1.24
C ILE A 97 4.05 -8.50 2.13
N ARG A 98 4.15 -9.76 1.69
CA ARG A 98 3.74 -10.91 2.50
C ARG A 98 4.46 -10.90 3.85
N ASP A 99 5.77 -10.74 3.83
CA ASP A 99 6.60 -10.84 5.04
C ASP A 99 6.27 -9.70 6.02
N ILE A 100 6.00 -8.49 5.51
CA ILE A 100 5.53 -7.36 6.32
C ILE A 100 4.15 -7.66 6.93
N LEU A 101 3.21 -8.16 6.14
CA LEU A 101 1.87 -8.50 6.62
C LEU A 101 1.91 -9.61 7.69
N LEU A 102 2.76 -10.62 7.52
CA LEU A 102 2.97 -11.68 8.51
C LEU A 102 3.59 -11.14 9.80
N HIS A 103 4.57 -10.23 9.70
CA HIS A 103 5.12 -9.55 10.86
C HIS A 103 4.05 -8.75 11.61
N TRP A 104 3.20 -8.04 10.87
CA TRP A 104 2.08 -7.29 11.42
C TRP A 104 1.02 -8.18 12.07
N GLU A 105 0.67 -9.33 11.48
CA GLU A 105 -0.32 -10.25 12.04
C GLU A 105 0.00 -10.64 13.49
N GLN A 106 1.29 -10.77 13.82
CA GLN A 106 1.77 -11.07 15.17
C GLN A 106 1.58 -9.93 16.17
N LYS A 107 1.57 -8.68 15.67
CA LYS A 107 1.48 -7.44 16.46
C LYS A 107 0.07 -6.83 16.50
N THR A 108 -0.82 -7.28 15.63
CA THR A 108 -2.10 -6.63 15.40
C THR A 108 -3.15 -7.08 16.41
N ASP A 109 -3.87 -6.11 16.99
CA ASP A 109 -5.03 -6.35 17.85
C ASP A 109 -6.22 -7.00 17.08
N ARG A 110 -7.20 -7.54 17.83
CA ARG A 110 -8.34 -8.28 17.23
C ARG A 110 -9.07 -7.54 16.10
N TRP A 111 -9.13 -6.20 16.16
CA TRP A 111 -9.91 -5.36 15.24
C TRP A 111 -9.37 -5.37 13.81
N HIS A 112 -8.05 -5.43 13.63
CA HIS A 112 -7.41 -5.41 12.31
C HIS A 112 -7.01 -6.81 11.80
N ARG A 113 -7.09 -7.84 12.65
CA ARG A 113 -6.72 -9.23 12.31
C ARG A 113 -7.44 -9.75 11.06
N ARG A 114 -8.73 -9.42 10.87
CA ARG A 114 -9.47 -9.86 9.69
C ARG A 114 -8.90 -9.28 8.40
N SER A 115 -8.69 -7.96 8.37
CA SER A 115 -8.15 -7.25 7.20
C SER A 115 -6.71 -7.69 6.89
N VAL A 116 -5.88 -7.87 7.93
CA VAL A 116 -4.52 -8.43 7.76
C VAL A 116 -4.59 -9.83 7.14
N ALA A 117 -5.45 -10.71 7.64
CA ALA A 117 -5.59 -12.06 7.10
C ALA A 117 -6.13 -12.07 5.65
N GLU A 118 -7.04 -11.16 5.29
CA GLU A 118 -7.54 -10.98 3.92
C GLU A 118 -6.43 -10.48 2.98
N ALA A 119 -5.61 -9.53 3.44
CA ALA A 119 -4.44 -9.06 2.72
C ALA A 119 -3.42 -10.18 2.47
N ILE A 120 -3.08 -10.96 3.51
CA ILE A 120 -2.18 -12.12 3.40
C ILE A 120 -2.69 -13.12 2.37
N ARG A 121 -3.99 -13.45 2.40
CA ARG A 121 -4.59 -14.39 1.43
C ARG A 121 -4.49 -13.86 0.00
N SER A 122 -4.74 -12.58 -0.22
CA SER A 122 -4.67 -11.97 -1.55
C SER A 122 -3.25 -12.01 -2.11
N VAL A 123 -2.26 -11.67 -1.27
CA VAL A 123 -0.83 -11.77 -1.62
C VAL A 123 -0.41 -13.21 -1.90
N ALA A 124 -0.87 -14.18 -1.10
CA ALA A 124 -0.57 -15.59 -1.29
C ALA A 124 -1.13 -16.12 -2.62
N ARG A 125 -2.38 -15.78 -2.98
CA ARG A 125 -2.95 -16.13 -4.29
C ARG A 125 -2.11 -15.59 -5.44
N ARG A 126 -1.61 -14.36 -5.31
CA ARG A 126 -0.74 -13.76 -6.34
C ARG A 126 0.57 -14.53 -6.49
N LEU A 127 1.21 -14.91 -5.39
CA LEU A 127 2.46 -15.68 -5.44
C LEU A 127 2.25 -17.04 -6.12
N SER A 128 1.10 -17.68 -5.90
CA SER A 128 0.77 -18.97 -6.54
C SER A 128 0.47 -18.88 -8.04
N THR A 129 0.11 -17.70 -8.56
CA THR A 129 -0.17 -17.50 -10.01
C THR A 129 1.05 -17.03 -10.82
N GLN A 130 2.18 -16.78 -10.16
CA GLN A 130 3.46 -16.45 -10.83
C GLN A 130 4.31 -17.69 -11.15
N TYR A 131 3.86 -18.89 -10.77
CA TYR A 131 4.47 -20.18 -11.05
C TYR A 131 3.54 -21.03 -11.91
#